data_AF-A0A4Y7U432-F1
#
_entry.id   AF-A0A4Y7U432-F1
#
_cell.length_a   1.000
_cell.length_b   1.000
_cell.length_c   1.000
_cell.angle_alpha   90.00
_cell.angle_beta   90.00
_cell.angle_gamma   90.00
#
_symmetry.space_group_name_H-M   'P 1'
#
loop_
_entity.id
_entity.type
_entity.pdbx_description
1 polymer ?
#
loop_
_entity_poly.entity_id
_entity_poly.type
_entity_poly.pdbx_seq_one_letter_code
_entity_poly.pdbx_strand_id
1 'polypeptide(L)'
;SPKGNYATFSLIENSEVKQEKMEVFITDDGYNQTPDTKEKVSTANLVKTQFGIYSVAKDSVYFVNFSKLSHIQDVPEYYKTYDNLKNKEKEDKLIVALSPVYNEDGSFAITEIRSQDNKDRWIVSLNLENGSFTEI
;
A
#
# COMPACT_ATOMS: atom_id res chain seq x y z
N SER A 1 -5.78 17.06 -6.32
CA SER A 1 -4.92 18.27 -6.28
C SER A 1 -5.77 19.50 -5.98
N PRO A 2 -5.20 20.58 -5.41
CA PRO A 2 -5.97 21.74 -4.93
C PRO A 2 -6.82 22.42 -6.00
N LYS A 3 -6.32 22.47 -7.25
CA LYS A 3 -7.00 23.08 -8.40
C LYS A 3 -7.99 22.14 -9.11
N GLY A 4 -8.15 20.90 -8.65
CA GLY A 4 -9.04 19.92 -9.27
C GLY A 4 -8.54 19.30 -10.58
N ASN A 5 -7.33 19.61 -11.04
CA ASN A 5 -6.81 19.08 -12.31
C ASN A 5 -6.46 17.58 -12.25
N TYR A 6 -6.21 17.06 -11.05
CA TYR A 6 -5.79 15.68 -10.82
C TYR A 6 -6.47 15.10 -9.59
N ALA A 7 -6.83 13.82 -9.65
CA ALA A 7 -7.25 13.02 -8.50
C ALA A 7 -6.30 11.84 -8.32
N THR A 8 -6.05 11.42 -7.08
CA THR A 8 -5.18 10.28 -6.78
C THR A 8 -5.97 9.25 -6.00
N PHE A 9 -5.67 7.98 -6.23
CA PHE A 9 -6.36 6.87 -5.57
C PHE A 9 -5.45 5.66 -5.47
N SER A 10 -5.76 4.77 -4.53
CA SER A 10 -5.10 3.48 -4.41
C SER A 10 -6.07 2.39 -4.83
N LEU A 11 -5.63 1.52 -5.72
CA LEU A 11 -6.33 0.28 -6.05
C LEU A 11 -5.72 -0.83 -5.18
N ILE A 12 -6.60 -1.56 -4.50
CA ILE A 12 -6.24 -2.67 -3.61
C ILE A 12 -7.06 -3.86 -4.06
N GLU A 13 -6.39 -4.98 -4.34
CA GLU A 13 -7.05 -6.24 -4.59
C GLU A 13 -7.24 -6.94 -3.24
N ASN A 14 -8.49 -7.01 -2.78
CA ASN A 14 -8.81 -7.62 -1.49
C ASN A 14 -8.62 -9.14 -1.59
N SER A 15 -7.95 -9.72 -0.61
CA SER A 15 -7.89 -11.17 -0.42
C SER A 15 -8.87 -11.61 0.67
N GLU A 16 -9.29 -12.86 0.65
CA GLU A 16 -10.07 -13.42 1.76
C GLU A 16 -9.20 -13.53 3.01
N VAL A 17 -9.53 -12.75 4.03
CA VAL A 17 -8.82 -12.76 5.32
C VAL A 17 -9.65 -13.50 6.36
N LYS A 18 -8.99 -14.38 7.13
CA LYS A 18 -9.64 -15.08 8.25
C LYS A 18 -10.05 -14.09 9.34
N GLN A 19 -11.32 -14.14 9.70
CA GLN A 19 -11.87 -13.34 10.80
C GLN A 19 -11.66 -14.04 12.15
N GLU A 20 -11.54 -13.24 13.21
CA GLU A 20 -11.66 -13.69 14.59
C GLU A 20 -13.13 -13.89 14.94
N LYS A 21 -13.38 -14.84 15.84
CA LYS A 21 -14.71 -15.16 16.35
C LYS A 21 -14.77 -14.84 17.83
N MET A 22 -15.84 -14.17 18.24
CA MET A 22 -16.13 -13.90 19.65
C MET A 22 -17.46 -14.56 20.00
N GLU A 23 -17.47 -15.32 21.10
CA GLU A 23 -18.71 -15.90 21.60
C GLU A 23 -19.55 -14.85 22.34
N VAL A 24 -20.84 -14.84 22.02
CA VAL A 24 -21.87 -14.03 22.68
C VAL A 24 -22.78 -14.99 23.45
N PHE A 25 -22.68 -14.95 24.77
CA PHE A 25 -23.38 -15.88 25.67
C PHE A 25 -24.75 -15.37 26.16
N ILE A 26 -25.00 -14.06 26.07
CA ILE A 26 -26.26 -13.44 26.50
C ILE A 26 -26.94 -12.88 25.25
N THR A 27 -27.96 -13.58 24.79
CA THR A 27 -28.78 -13.24 23.61
C THR A 27 -30.26 -13.21 24.01
N ASP A 28 -31.09 -12.56 23.19
CA ASP A 28 -32.54 -12.44 23.40
C ASP A 28 -33.29 -13.77 23.16
N ASP A 29 -32.77 -14.62 22.27
CA ASP A 29 -33.30 -15.94 21.95
C ASP A 29 -32.84 -17.06 22.90
N GLY A 30 -31.88 -16.77 23.79
CA GLY A 30 -31.33 -17.72 24.75
C GLY A 30 -30.33 -18.72 24.17
N TYR A 31 -29.85 -18.54 22.93
CA TYR A 31 -28.83 -19.37 22.28
C TYR A 31 -27.52 -18.61 22.07
N ASN A 32 -26.38 -19.26 22.35
CA ASN A 32 -25.07 -18.67 22.07
C ASN A 32 -24.90 -18.32 20.58
N GLN A 33 -24.27 -17.19 20.30
CA GLN A 33 -23.93 -16.75 18.95
C GLN A 33 -22.42 -16.58 18.80
N THR A 34 -21.89 -16.93 17.63
CA THR A 34 -20.45 -16.82 17.33
C THR A 34 -20.20 -15.95 16.10
N PRO A 35 -20.51 -14.64 16.16
CA PRO A 35 -20.26 -13.74 15.04
C PRO A 35 -18.77 -13.61 14.74
N ASP A 36 -18.47 -13.38 13.46
CA ASP A 36 -17.17 -12.88 13.03
C ASP A 36 -17.00 -11.44 13.53
N THR A 37 -15.77 -11.08 13.89
CA THR A 37 -15.43 -9.78 14.47
C THR A 37 -14.42 -9.04 13.61
N LYS A 38 -13.16 -8.98 14.02
CA LYS A 38 -12.07 -8.33 13.29
C LYS A 38 -11.22 -9.35 12.55
N GLU A 39 -10.47 -8.88 11.56
CA GLU A 39 -9.51 -9.72 10.84
C GLU A 39 -8.35 -10.15 11.75
N LYS A 40 -7.87 -11.39 11.57
CA LYS A 40 -6.65 -11.85 12.25
C LYS A 40 -5.42 -11.15 11.67
N VAL A 41 -4.53 -10.67 12.54
CA VAL A 41 -3.23 -10.12 12.11
C VAL A 41 -2.39 -11.24 11.47
N SER A 42 -2.00 -11.07 10.21
CA SER A 42 -1.17 -12.03 9.47
C SER A 42 -0.45 -11.37 8.31
N THR A 43 0.67 -11.95 7.87
CA THR A 43 1.32 -11.58 6.60
C THR A 43 0.44 -11.91 5.39
N ALA A 44 -0.56 -12.79 5.56
CA ALA A 44 -1.57 -13.08 4.53
C ALA A 44 -2.47 -11.88 4.21
N ASN A 45 -2.50 -10.87 5.08
CA ASN A 45 -3.28 -9.65 4.90
C ASN A 45 -2.53 -8.60 4.08
N LEU A 46 -1.25 -8.83 3.78
CA LEU A 46 -0.46 -7.93 2.95
C LEU A 46 -0.79 -8.17 1.49
N VAL A 47 -1.16 -7.11 0.78
CA VAL A 47 -1.67 -7.20 -0.60
C VAL A 47 -0.96 -6.21 -1.51
N LYS A 48 -0.91 -6.51 -2.80
CA LYS A 48 -0.37 -5.54 -3.77
C LYS A 48 -1.31 -4.34 -3.85
N THR A 49 -0.73 -3.15 -3.79
CA THR A 49 -1.44 -1.90 -4.03
C THR A 49 -0.89 -1.22 -5.27
N GLN A 50 -1.77 -0.56 -6.02
CA GLN A 50 -1.38 0.28 -7.15
C GLN A 50 -1.82 1.71 -6.87
N PHE A 51 -0.94 2.67 -7.12
CA PHE A 51 -1.25 4.08 -6.94
C PHE A 51 -1.56 4.71 -8.29
N GLY A 52 -2.81 5.13 -8.46
CA GLY A 52 -3.33 5.74 -9.68
C GLY A 52 -3.41 7.26 -9.56
N ILE A 53 -3.16 7.92 -10.68
CA ILE A 53 -3.41 9.34 -10.85
C ILE A 53 -4.35 9.49 -12.04
N TYR A 54 -5.48 10.13 -11.81
CA TYR A 54 -6.43 10.53 -12.83
C TYR A 54 -6.18 11.98 -13.22
N SER A 55 -6.02 12.25 -14.51
CA SER A 55 -5.95 13.60 -15.08
C SER A 55 -7.30 13.98 -15.67
N VAL A 56 -7.89 15.06 -15.15
CA VAL A 56 -9.19 15.56 -15.62
C VAL A 56 -9.08 16.10 -17.04
N ALA A 57 -8.01 16.85 -17.34
CA ALA A 57 -7.82 17.47 -18.66
C ALA A 57 -7.60 16.45 -19.79
N LYS A 58 -6.96 15.31 -19.48
CA LYS A 58 -6.69 14.22 -20.44
C LYS A 58 -7.75 13.12 -20.41
N ASP A 59 -8.70 13.19 -19.47
CA ASP A 59 -9.65 12.12 -19.14
C ASP A 59 -9.00 10.73 -19.11
N SER A 60 -7.91 10.60 -18.36
CA SER A 60 -7.05 9.41 -18.40
C SER A 60 -6.45 9.09 -17.05
N VAL A 61 -6.25 7.79 -16.80
CA VAL A 61 -5.59 7.24 -15.60
C VAL A 61 -4.22 6.71 -15.97
N TYR A 62 -3.23 6.97 -15.13
CA TYR A 62 -1.92 6.31 -15.17
C TYR A 62 -1.52 5.87 -13.77
N PHE A 63 -0.79 4.76 -13.71
CA PHE A 63 -0.29 4.18 -12.48
C PHE A 63 1.18 4.51 -12.28
N VAL A 64 1.53 4.90 -11.06
CA VAL A 64 2.91 5.21 -10.69
C VAL A 64 3.67 3.91 -10.46
N ASN A 65 4.79 3.74 -11.17
CA ASN A 65 5.66 2.59 -11.00
C ASN A 65 6.72 2.87 -9.94
N PHE A 66 6.52 2.36 -8.73
CA PHE A 66 7.43 2.53 -7.59
C PHE A 66 8.59 1.53 -7.51
N SER A 67 8.78 0.64 -8.49
CA SER A 67 9.91 -0.32 -8.51
C SER A 67 11.30 0.34 -8.55
N LYS A 68 11.36 1.67 -8.76
CA LYS A 68 12.60 2.46 -8.76
C LYS A 68 12.95 3.04 -7.39
N LEU A 69 12.13 2.82 -6.36
CA LEU A 69 12.44 3.25 -4.99
C LEU A 69 13.75 2.60 -4.52
N SER A 70 14.55 3.38 -3.80
CA SER A 70 15.78 2.87 -3.22
C SER A 70 15.48 1.67 -2.30
N HIS A 71 16.33 0.64 -2.33
CA HIS A 71 16.26 -0.51 -1.42
C HIS A 71 14.94 -1.33 -1.45
N ILE A 72 14.05 -1.12 -2.43
CA ILE A 72 12.73 -1.78 -2.46
C ILE A 72 12.80 -3.30 -2.59
N GLN A 73 13.90 -3.84 -3.12
CA GLN A 73 14.15 -5.28 -3.27
C GLN A 73 15.19 -5.82 -2.27
N ASP A 74 15.58 -5.02 -1.28
CA ASP A 74 16.59 -5.43 -0.31
C ASP A 74 16.03 -6.52 0.60
N VAL A 75 16.83 -7.58 0.74
CA VAL A 75 16.55 -8.72 1.61
C VAL A 75 17.58 -8.75 2.76
N PRO A 76 17.23 -9.32 3.92
CA PRO A 76 18.16 -9.43 5.04
C PRO A 76 19.44 -10.16 4.66
N GLU A 77 20.59 -9.68 5.17
CA GLU A 77 21.90 -10.25 4.81
C GLU A 77 22.04 -11.73 5.16
N TYR A 78 21.40 -12.18 6.25
CA TYR A 78 21.41 -13.59 6.65
C TYR A 78 20.81 -14.51 5.59
N TYR A 79 20.01 -14.02 4.63
CA TYR A 79 19.49 -14.87 3.53
C TYR A 79 20.62 -15.58 2.78
N LYS A 80 21.80 -14.95 2.69
CA LYS A 80 22.99 -15.53 2.04
C LYS A 80 23.48 -16.82 2.72
N THR A 81 23.19 -17.01 4.01
CA THR A 81 23.67 -18.18 4.78
C THR A 81 22.72 -19.38 4.71
N TYR A 82 21.54 -19.25 4.09
CA TYR A 82 20.55 -20.32 4.01
C TYR A 82 20.31 -20.73 2.55
N ASP A 83 20.48 -22.01 2.24
CA ASP A 83 20.40 -22.53 0.87
C ASP A 83 19.04 -22.29 0.20
N ASN A 84 17.95 -22.30 0.98
CA ASN A 84 16.59 -22.03 0.50
C ASN A 84 16.28 -20.54 0.32
N LEU A 85 17.11 -19.63 0.83
CA LEU A 85 16.87 -18.18 0.78
C LEU A 85 17.88 -17.44 -0.09
N LYS A 86 19.13 -17.92 -0.19
CA LYS A 86 20.22 -17.24 -0.89
C LYS A 86 19.97 -17.02 -2.39
N ASN A 87 19.17 -17.90 -3.00
CA ASN A 87 18.81 -17.86 -4.42
C ASN A 87 17.36 -17.42 -4.66
N LYS A 88 16.68 -16.89 -3.64
CA LYS A 88 15.31 -16.41 -3.79
C LYS A 88 15.28 -15.23 -4.77
N GLU A 89 14.33 -15.26 -5.69
CA GLU A 89 14.13 -14.15 -6.63
C GLU A 89 13.85 -12.84 -5.86
N LYS A 90 14.43 -11.75 -6.35
CA LYS A 90 14.22 -10.43 -5.78
C LYS A 90 12.87 -9.91 -6.27
N GLU A 91 12.03 -9.56 -5.31
CA GLU A 91 10.72 -8.98 -5.55
C GLU A 91 10.63 -7.65 -4.82
N ASP A 92 9.86 -6.72 -5.38
CA ASP A 92 9.56 -5.46 -4.71
C ASP A 92 8.76 -5.74 -3.44
N LYS A 93 9.16 -5.07 -2.35
CA LYS A 93 8.36 -5.04 -1.13
C LYS A 93 6.94 -4.55 -1.45
N LEU A 94 5.95 -5.16 -0.80
CA LEU A 94 4.58 -4.64 -0.83
C LEU A 94 4.57 -3.28 -0.13
N ILE A 95 4.06 -2.27 -0.82
CA ILE A 95 4.01 -0.89 -0.32
C ILE A 95 2.57 -0.38 -0.22
N VAL A 96 2.42 0.74 0.49
CA VAL A 96 1.24 1.61 0.47
C VAL A 96 1.74 3.04 0.32
N ALA A 97 1.27 3.72 -0.72
CA ALA A 97 1.41 5.16 -0.86
C ALA A 97 0.24 5.86 -0.15
N LEU A 98 0.56 6.83 0.70
CA LEU A 98 -0.44 7.65 1.37
C LEU A 98 -0.99 8.72 0.41
N SER A 99 -2.05 9.41 0.84
CA SER A 99 -2.57 10.53 0.04
C SER A 99 -1.53 11.65 -0.05
N PRO A 100 -1.24 12.21 -1.24
CA PRO A 100 -0.26 13.27 -1.36
C PRO A 100 -0.70 14.54 -0.65
N VAL A 101 0.27 15.22 -0.04
CA VAL A 101 0.14 16.57 0.47
C VAL A 101 0.56 17.53 -0.64
N TYR A 102 -0.23 18.58 -0.85
CA TYR A 102 0.01 19.58 -1.89
C TYR A 102 0.36 20.92 -1.25
N ASN A 103 1.17 21.71 -1.93
CA ASN A 103 1.32 23.12 -1.60
C ASN A 103 0.11 23.93 -2.12
N GLU A 104 -0.03 25.18 -1.68
CA GLU A 104 -1.22 26.01 -1.95
C GLU A 104 -1.54 26.15 -3.45
N ASP A 105 -0.51 26.35 -4.28
CA ASP A 105 -0.70 26.52 -5.73
C ASP A 105 -0.85 25.18 -6.49
N GLY A 106 -0.65 24.05 -5.81
CA GLY A 106 -0.73 22.69 -6.36
C GLY A 106 0.38 22.31 -7.34
N SER A 107 1.51 23.02 -7.37
CA SER A 107 2.67 22.70 -8.20
C SER A 107 3.52 21.56 -7.65
N PHE A 108 3.51 21.36 -6.32
CA PHE A 108 4.20 20.27 -5.66
C PHE A 108 3.21 19.30 -5.03
N ALA A 109 3.51 18.00 -5.16
CA ALA A 109 2.77 16.92 -4.53
C ALA A 109 3.77 16.00 -3.85
N ILE A 110 3.77 15.97 -2.52
CA ILE A 110 4.65 15.11 -1.73
C ILE A 110 3.83 13.95 -1.20
N THR A 111 4.30 12.73 -1.40
CA THR A 111 3.67 11.54 -0.81
C THR A 111 4.66 10.77 0.03
N GLU A 112 4.16 10.24 1.14
CA GLU A 112 4.84 9.21 1.91
C GLU A 112 4.46 7.84 1.36
N ILE A 113 5.44 6.94 1.30
CA ILE A 113 5.27 5.55 0.92
C ILE A 113 5.86 4.70 2.04
N ARG A 114 5.13 3.68 2.47
CA ARG A 114 5.59 2.74 3.49
C ARG A 114 5.54 1.33 2.94
N SER A 115 6.56 0.54 3.26
CA SER A 115 6.47 -0.91 3.18
C SER A 115 5.37 -1.42 4.12
N GLN A 116 4.61 -2.43 3.70
CA GLN A 116 3.52 -2.98 4.51
C GLN A 116 4.02 -3.79 5.71
N ASP A 117 5.26 -4.26 5.67
CA ASP A 117 5.93 -4.85 6.84
C ASP A 117 6.51 -3.78 7.79
N ASN A 118 6.31 -2.50 7.48
CA ASN A 118 6.72 -1.32 8.25
C ASN A 118 8.23 -1.16 8.46
N LYS A 119 9.08 -1.76 7.62
CA LYS A 119 10.54 -1.67 7.78
C LYS A 119 11.18 -0.50 7.03
N ASP A 120 10.55 -0.09 5.94
CA ASP A 120 11.03 0.95 5.05
C ASP A 120 9.97 2.04 4.86
N ARG A 121 10.45 3.27 4.74
CA ARG A 121 9.68 4.49 4.50
C ARG A 121 10.40 5.34 3.47
N TRP A 122 9.68 5.80 2.47
CA TRP A 122 10.15 6.73 1.46
C TRP A 122 9.28 7.99 1.46
N ILE A 123 9.89 9.11 1.14
CA ILE A 123 9.18 10.37 0.87
C ILE A 123 9.54 10.74 -0.56
N VAL A 124 8.54 10.97 -1.40
CA VAL A 124 8.76 11.28 -2.81
C VAL A 124 7.96 12.50 -3.25
N SER A 125 8.55 13.28 -4.14
CA SER A 125 7.85 14.28 -4.95
C SER A 125 7.24 13.61 -6.17
N LEU A 126 5.92 13.69 -6.33
CA LEU A 126 5.18 13.13 -7.45
C LEU A 126 5.03 14.16 -8.57
N ASN A 127 5.36 13.75 -9.79
CA ASN A 127 4.96 14.45 -11.00
C ASN A 127 3.56 13.98 -11.42
N LEU A 128 2.55 14.79 -11.11
CA LEU A 128 1.16 14.51 -11.46
C LEU A 128 0.87 14.57 -12.96
N GLU A 129 1.77 15.01 -13.83
CA GLU A 129 1.46 15.09 -15.27
C GLU A 129 1.71 13.76 -16.00
N ASN A 130 2.73 13.03 -15.55
CA ASN A 130 3.24 11.82 -16.20
C ASN A 130 3.43 10.63 -15.23
N GLY A 131 3.16 10.80 -13.94
CA GLY A 131 3.27 9.73 -12.94
C GLY A 131 4.70 9.33 -12.58
N SER A 132 5.70 10.12 -12.96
CA SER A 132 7.08 9.95 -12.45
C SER A 132 7.21 10.52 -11.03
N PHE A 133 8.32 10.19 -10.36
CA PHE A 133 8.60 10.71 -9.02
C PHE A 133 10.08 10.91 -8.79
N THR A 134 10.42 11.65 -7.74
CA THR A 134 11.79 11.83 -7.24
C THR A 134 11.79 11.57 -5.75
N GLU A 135 12.70 10.71 -5.29
CA GLU A 135 12.93 10.46 -3.86
C GLU A 135 13.63 11.66 -3.23
N ILE A 136 13.25 12.01 -1.99
CA ILE A 136 13.72 13.19 -1.25
C ILE A 136 14.64 12.76 -0.11
#